data_AF-A0A7N0TI86-F1
#
_entry.id   AF-A0A7N0TI86-F1
#
_cell.length_a   1.000
_cell.length_b   1.000
_cell.length_c   1.000
_cell.angle_alpha   90.00
_cell.angle_beta   90.00
_cell.angle_gamma   90.00
#
_symmetry.space_group_name_H-M   'P 1'
#
loop_
_entity.id
_entity.type
_entity.pdbx_description
1 polymer ?
#
loop_
_entity_poly.entity_id
_entity_poly.type
_entity_poly.pdbx_seq_one_letter_code
_entity_poly.pdbx_strand_id
1 'polypeptide(L)'
;MPSKMEEDHCRKTNKAYQVTKILVEIRDVYSPPLADPTNPWLIRKKLTAPEAMTGKILVSHREAFDHVFRHWTLDMTTFAVMGSKLPVAVWDFTEDNNPVRFCSDKIFFERGPSENYIMGMMDLVQSRGISPLDEIGIYWDVRSSAFHFKLLSRNSNQANS
;
A
#
# COMPACT_ATOMS: atom_id res chain seq x y z
N MET A 1 7.29 -24.71 -9.70
CA MET A 1 7.14 -26.19 -9.61
C MET A 1 8.41 -26.74 -9.00
N PRO A 2 8.35 -27.56 -7.93
CA PRO A 2 9.54 -28.15 -7.33
C PRO A 2 10.24 -29.06 -8.34
N SER A 3 11.56 -29.15 -8.25
CA SER A 3 12.35 -29.96 -9.19
C SER A 3 12.35 -31.42 -8.76
N LYS A 4 12.46 -32.32 -9.75
CA LYS A 4 12.48 -33.79 -9.60
C LYS A 4 13.51 -34.31 -8.58
N MET A 5 14.51 -33.50 -8.22
CA MET A 5 15.57 -33.84 -7.26
C MET A 5 15.15 -33.66 -5.80
N GLU A 6 14.17 -32.79 -5.52
CA GLU A 6 13.65 -32.52 -4.17
C GLU A 6 12.64 -33.61 -3.73
N GLU A 7 11.86 -34.15 -4.67
CA GLU A 7 10.90 -35.24 -4.41
C GLU A 7 11.60 -36.54 -3.97
N ASP A 8 12.76 -36.86 -4.56
CA ASP A 8 13.50 -38.09 -4.25
C ASP A 8 14.24 -38.06 -2.90
N HIS A 9 14.52 -36.87 -2.34
CA HIS A 9 15.17 -36.75 -1.03
C HIS A 9 14.15 -36.86 0.13
N CYS A 10 12.92 -36.35 -0.04
CA CYS A 10 11.86 -36.46 0.95
C CYS A 10 11.36 -37.90 1.14
N ARG A 11 11.33 -38.70 0.08
CA ARG A 11 10.85 -40.09 0.12
C ARG A 11 11.71 -41.02 1.00
N LYS A 12 12.98 -40.66 1.23
CA LYS A 12 13.93 -41.44 2.04
C LYS A 12 13.90 -41.14 3.53
N THR A 13 13.25 -40.06 3.98
CA THR A 13 13.38 -39.57 5.37
C THR A 13 12.11 -39.68 6.21
N ASN A 14 11.02 -40.23 5.68
CA ASN A 14 9.73 -40.43 6.37
C ASN A 14 9.21 -39.17 7.11
N LYS A 15 9.62 -37.98 6.67
CA LYS A 15 9.13 -36.70 7.17
C LYS A 15 8.00 -36.24 6.25
N ALA A 16 6.82 -36.07 6.83
CA ALA A 16 5.68 -35.49 6.11
C ALA A 16 6.09 -34.11 5.58
N TYR A 17 6.09 -33.96 4.27
CA TYR A 17 6.34 -32.68 3.61
C TYR A 17 5.17 -31.74 3.94
N GLN A 18 5.41 -30.82 4.87
CA GLN A 18 4.46 -29.79 5.28
C GLN A 18 4.44 -28.71 4.20
N VAL A 19 3.59 -28.89 3.18
CA VAL A 19 3.28 -27.81 2.25
C VAL A 19 2.50 -26.76 3.02
N THR A 20 3.14 -25.65 3.39
CA THR A 20 2.42 -24.46 3.86
C THR A 20 1.66 -23.88 2.67
N LYS A 21 0.45 -24.38 2.44
CA LYS A 21 -0.47 -23.79 1.46
C LYS A 21 -1.05 -22.53 2.08
N ILE A 22 -0.57 -21.37 1.63
CA ILE A 22 -1.26 -20.10 1.88
C ILE A 22 -2.48 -20.10 0.96
N LEU A 23 -3.67 -20.25 1.55
CA LEU A 23 -4.93 -20.18 0.82
C LEU A 23 -5.21 -18.71 0.49
N VAL A 24 -4.96 -18.30 -0.75
CA VAL A 24 -5.39 -16.99 -1.24
C VAL A 24 -6.82 -17.17 -1.76
N GLU A 25 -7.80 -16.74 -0.97
CA GLU A 25 -9.20 -16.75 -1.38
C GLU A 25 -9.40 -15.70 -2.48
N ILE A 26 -9.53 -16.14 -3.74
CA ILE A 26 -9.84 -15.24 -4.87
C ILE A 26 -11.32 -14.86 -4.73
N ARG A 27 -11.58 -13.73 -4.08
CA ARG A 27 -12.92 -13.14 -3.96
C ARG A 27 -13.29 -12.39 -5.25
N ASP A 28 -13.38 -13.12 -6.36
CA ASP A 28 -13.94 -12.62 -7.63
C ASP A 28 -15.47 -12.41 -7.55
N VAL A 29 -16.07 -12.62 -6.36
CA VAL A 29 -17.52 -12.57 -6.12
C VAL A 29 -18.04 -11.13 -5.95
N TYR A 30 -17.16 -10.14 -5.74
CA TYR A 30 -17.58 -8.76 -5.52
C TYR A 30 -17.28 -7.90 -6.75
N SER A 31 -18.35 -7.29 -7.28
CA SER A 31 -18.23 -6.17 -8.22
C SER A 31 -17.24 -5.14 -7.66
N PRO A 32 -16.33 -4.61 -8.49
CA PRO A 32 -15.43 -3.56 -8.03
C PRO A 32 -16.25 -2.43 -7.40
N PRO A 33 -15.79 -1.84 -6.28
CA PRO A 33 -16.41 -0.64 -5.74
C PRO A 33 -16.58 0.37 -6.88
N LEU A 34 -17.79 0.92 -7.05
CA LEU A 34 -18.04 1.93 -8.07
C LEU A 34 -17.13 3.12 -7.77
N ALA A 35 -16.15 3.35 -8.66
CA ALA A 35 -15.27 4.51 -8.55
C ALA A 35 -16.13 5.77 -8.74
N ASP A 36 -16.24 6.58 -7.68
CA ASP A 36 -16.86 7.89 -7.78
C ASP A 36 -15.93 8.81 -8.59
N PRO A 37 -16.33 9.26 -9.80
CA PRO A 37 -15.50 10.13 -10.62
C PRO A 37 -15.20 11.47 -9.94
N THR A 38 -16.02 11.87 -8.96
CA THR A 38 -15.88 13.12 -8.21
C THR A 38 -15.03 12.96 -6.96
N ASN A 39 -14.80 11.73 -6.49
CA ASN A 39 -13.99 11.44 -5.31
C ASN A 39 -13.15 10.16 -5.50
N PRO A 40 -12.01 10.26 -6.22
CA PRO A 40 -11.14 9.11 -6.47
C PRO A 40 -10.34 8.67 -5.23
N TRP A 41 -10.40 9.41 -4.12
CA TRP A 41 -9.64 9.14 -2.90
C TRP A 41 -10.27 7.96 -2.12
N LEU A 42 -9.96 6.73 -2.55
CA LEU A 42 -10.52 5.51 -1.96
C LEU A 42 -9.98 5.22 -0.55
N ILE A 43 -8.75 5.65 -0.26
CA ILE A 43 -8.13 5.58 1.07
C ILE A 43 -8.08 7.00 1.62
N ARG A 44 -8.95 7.32 2.58
CA ARG A 44 -9.01 8.63 3.24
C ARG A 44 -8.74 8.49 4.71
N LYS A 45 -7.81 9.29 5.21
CA LYS A 45 -7.36 9.14 6.60
C LYS A 45 -6.86 10.44 7.17
N LYS A 46 -7.22 10.69 8.44
CA LYS A 46 -6.54 11.68 9.29
C LYS A 46 -5.30 11.05 9.89
N LEU A 47 -4.15 11.69 9.69
CA LEU A 47 -2.89 11.14 10.15
C LEU A 47 -2.73 11.26 11.66
N THR A 48 -2.28 10.18 12.26
CA THR A 48 -1.86 10.20 13.66
C THR A 48 -0.48 10.84 13.79
N ALA A 49 -0.12 11.28 15.00
CA ALA A 49 1.20 11.84 15.27
C ALA A 49 2.38 10.95 14.84
N PRO A 50 2.41 9.63 15.14
CA PRO A 50 3.50 8.77 14.68
C PRO A 50 3.55 8.63 13.16
N GLU A 51 2.39 8.57 12.49
CA GLU A 51 2.35 8.46 11.02
C GLU A 51 2.89 9.72 10.35
N ALA A 52 2.49 10.91 10.82
CA ALA A 52 3.01 12.18 10.32
C ALA A 52 4.52 12.35 10.61
N MET A 53 5.01 11.86 11.75
CA MET A 53 6.42 12.00 12.13
C MET A 53 7.34 11.02 11.39
N THR A 54 6.87 9.80 11.13
CA THR A 54 7.69 8.74 10.51
C THR A 54 7.48 8.61 9.01
N GLY A 55 6.41 9.21 8.47
CA GLY A 55 5.97 9.03 7.09
C GLY A 55 5.51 7.62 6.77
N LYS A 56 5.27 6.77 7.78
CA LYS A 56 4.78 5.39 7.64
C LYS A 56 3.28 5.38 7.93
N ILE A 57 2.48 5.29 6.88
CA ILE A 57 1.02 5.33 6.98
C ILE A 57 0.49 3.91 7.02
N LEU A 58 -0.36 3.62 8.01
CA LEU A 58 -1.01 2.33 8.12
C LEU A 58 -2.19 2.27 7.14
N VAL A 59 -2.14 1.31 6.22
CA VAL A 59 -3.21 0.94 5.29
C VAL A 59 -3.82 -0.36 5.81
N SER A 60 -5.14 -0.36 6.05
CA SER A 60 -5.80 -1.56 6.57
C SER A 60 -5.75 -2.70 5.55
N HIS A 61 -5.86 -3.95 6.03
CA HIS A 61 -5.96 -5.12 5.14
C HIS A 61 -7.05 -4.94 4.07
N ARG A 62 -8.21 -4.41 4.46
CA ARG A 62 -9.34 -4.19 3.56
C ARG A 62 -9.01 -3.15 2.49
N GLU A 63 -8.47 -2.00 2.88
CA GLU A 63 -8.08 -0.96 1.91
C GLU A 63 -7.03 -1.44 0.92
N ALA A 64 -6.01 -2.16 1.40
CA ALA A 64 -4.98 -2.74 0.55
C ALA A 64 -5.59 -3.76 -0.42
N PHE A 65 -6.44 -4.67 0.07
CA PHE A 65 -7.03 -5.71 -0.75
C PHE A 65 -8.00 -5.14 -1.80
N ASP A 66 -8.94 -4.30 -1.38
CA ASP A 66 -10.03 -3.80 -2.22
C ASP A 66 -9.56 -2.75 -3.24
N HIS A 67 -8.54 -1.94 -2.89
CA HIS A 67 -8.17 -0.75 -3.66
C HIS A 67 -6.74 -0.76 -4.22
N VAL A 68 -5.87 -1.68 -3.77
CA VAL A 68 -4.47 -1.76 -4.24
C VAL A 68 -4.21 -3.10 -4.91
N PHE A 69 -4.30 -4.20 -4.17
CA PHE A 69 -3.95 -5.54 -4.63
C PHE A 69 -4.85 -6.04 -5.74
N ARG A 70 -6.12 -5.61 -5.76
CA ARG A 70 -7.03 -5.88 -6.88
C ARG A 70 -6.48 -5.42 -8.24
N HIS A 71 -5.55 -4.46 -8.26
CA HIS A 71 -4.91 -3.93 -9.46
C HIS A 71 -3.47 -4.36 -9.64
N TRP A 72 -2.86 -4.99 -8.65
CA TRP A 72 -1.46 -5.42 -8.70
C TRP A 72 -1.32 -6.79 -9.36
N THR A 73 -0.14 -7.07 -9.88
CA THR A 73 0.19 -8.43 -10.33
C THR A 73 0.31 -9.38 -9.12
N LEU A 74 0.18 -10.68 -9.38
CA LEU A 74 0.37 -11.71 -8.36
C LEU A 74 1.75 -11.60 -7.70
N ASP A 75 2.80 -11.31 -8.49
CA ASP A 75 4.17 -11.20 -8.01
C ASP A 75 4.35 -10.01 -7.05
N MET A 76 3.84 -8.83 -7.42
CA MET A 76 3.89 -7.64 -6.54
C MET A 76 3.16 -7.89 -5.24
N THR A 77 1.95 -8.47 -5.32
CA THR A 77 1.13 -8.77 -4.15
C THR A 77 1.82 -9.79 -3.25
N THR A 78 2.38 -10.86 -3.83
CA THR A 78 3.12 -11.90 -3.10
C THR A 78 4.34 -11.32 -2.39
N PHE A 79 5.10 -10.45 -3.08
CA PHE A 79 6.27 -9.80 -2.50
C PHE A 79 5.90 -8.96 -1.27
N ALA A 80 4.84 -8.15 -1.36
CA ALA A 80 4.34 -7.35 -0.24
C ALA A 80 3.82 -8.25 0.90
N VAL A 81 3.04 -9.29 0.61
CA VAL A 81 2.47 -10.22 1.60
C VAL A 81 3.55 -11.02 2.32
N MET A 82 4.66 -11.34 1.66
CA MET A 82 5.83 -11.99 2.28
C MET A 82 6.63 -11.04 3.21
N GLY A 83 6.20 -9.78 3.34
CA GLY A 83 6.86 -8.78 4.18
C GLY A 83 8.09 -8.16 3.54
N SER A 84 8.28 -8.34 2.23
CA SER A 84 9.35 -7.65 1.52
C SER A 84 8.95 -6.21 1.24
N LYS A 85 9.91 -5.30 1.41
CA LYS A 85 9.71 -3.87 1.16
C LYS A 85 9.68 -3.61 -0.34
N LEU A 86 8.50 -3.35 -0.91
CA LEU A 86 8.32 -3.08 -2.34
C LEU A 86 8.52 -1.58 -2.61
N PRO A 87 9.50 -1.16 -3.41
CA PRO A 87 9.60 0.22 -3.87
C PRO A 87 8.40 0.58 -4.74
N VAL A 88 7.78 1.72 -4.47
CA VAL A 88 6.64 2.23 -5.25
C VAL A 88 6.87 3.70 -5.59
N ALA A 89 6.08 4.24 -6.52
CA ALA A 89 6.05 5.66 -6.81
C ALA A 89 4.78 6.29 -6.25
N VAL A 90 4.87 7.56 -5.86
CA VAL A 90 3.73 8.38 -5.44
C VAL A 90 3.70 9.66 -6.27
N TRP A 91 2.57 9.98 -6.89
CA TRP A 91 2.29 11.28 -7.47
C TRP A 91 1.48 12.11 -6.49
N ASP A 92 1.97 13.31 -6.20
CA ASP A 92 1.30 14.27 -5.35
C ASP A 92 0.51 15.27 -6.17
N PHE A 93 -0.82 15.21 -6.05
CA PHE A 93 -1.83 16.06 -6.68
C PHE A 93 -2.41 17.08 -5.70
N THR A 94 -1.69 17.44 -4.64
CA THR A 94 -2.14 18.52 -3.73
C THR A 94 -2.29 19.84 -4.47
N GLU A 95 -1.37 20.15 -5.38
CA GLU A 95 -1.49 21.24 -6.33
C GLU A 95 -1.98 20.67 -7.67
N ASP A 96 -3.28 20.83 -7.97
CA ASP A 96 -3.95 20.17 -9.10
C ASP A 96 -3.27 20.39 -10.46
N ASN A 97 -2.58 21.53 -10.65
CA ASN A 97 -1.94 21.91 -11.92
C ASN A 97 -0.45 21.55 -12.01
N ASN A 98 0.17 21.05 -10.93
CA ASN A 98 1.60 20.78 -10.90
C ASN A 98 1.91 19.52 -10.09
N PRO A 99 1.55 18.33 -10.61
CA PRO A 99 1.77 17.09 -9.89
C PRO A 99 3.26 16.78 -9.77
N VAL A 100 3.70 16.41 -8.56
CA VAL A 100 5.11 16.08 -8.27
C VAL A 100 5.25 14.59 -8.03
N ARG A 101 6.22 13.95 -8.69
CA ARG A 101 6.48 12.52 -8.50
C ARG A 101 7.56 12.28 -7.46
N PHE A 102 7.27 11.40 -6.51
CA PHE A 102 8.20 10.88 -5.52
C PHE A 102 8.49 9.40 -5.81
N CYS A 103 9.78 9.06 -5.93
CA CYS A 103 10.26 7.70 -6.16
C CYS A 103 11.66 7.57 -5.56
N SER A 104 11.72 7.14 -4.30
CA SER A 104 12.96 6.98 -3.53
C SER A 104 12.89 5.71 -2.67
N ASP A 105 13.98 5.39 -1.99
CA ASP A 105 14.04 4.29 -1.01
C ASP A 105 13.10 4.48 0.19
N LYS A 106 12.61 5.70 0.43
CA LYS A 106 11.62 6.06 1.45
C LYS A 106 10.18 5.99 0.95
N ILE A 107 9.97 5.76 -0.35
CA ILE A 107 8.66 5.52 -0.94
C ILE A 107 8.49 4.02 -1.20
N PHE A 108 7.68 3.35 -0.38
CA PHE A 108 7.54 1.90 -0.42
C PHE A 108 6.19 1.42 0.11
N PHE A 109 5.90 0.15 -0.14
CA PHE A 109 4.77 -0.57 0.41
C PHE A 109 5.23 -1.92 0.97
N GLU A 110 4.85 -2.23 2.21
CA GLU A 110 5.27 -3.46 2.88
C GLU A 110 4.19 -3.99 3.83
N ARG A 111 4.31 -5.25 4.24
CA ARG A 111 3.46 -5.81 5.31
C ARG A 111 3.76 -5.13 6.64
N GLY A 112 2.70 -4.67 7.30
CA GLY A 112 2.70 -4.11 8.63
C GLY A 112 2.22 -5.10 9.70
N PRO A 113 1.99 -4.61 10.93
CA PRO A 113 1.48 -5.43 12.03
C PRO A 113 0.01 -5.84 11.81
N SER A 114 -0.36 -7.00 12.36
CA SER A 114 -1.75 -7.47 12.43
C SER A 114 -2.47 -7.50 11.08
N GLU A 115 -1.84 -8.08 10.06
CA GLU A 115 -2.33 -8.20 8.67
C GLU A 115 -2.55 -6.87 7.93
N ASN A 116 -2.20 -5.73 8.52
CA ASN A 116 -2.23 -4.44 7.86
C ASN A 116 -0.97 -4.22 7.03
N TYR A 117 -0.95 -3.12 6.28
CA TYR A 117 0.16 -2.73 5.42
C TYR A 117 0.68 -1.36 5.80
N ILE A 118 1.94 -1.10 5.47
CA ILE A 118 2.58 0.18 5.69
C ILE A 118 2.93 0.77 4.33
N MET A 119 2.51 2.01 4.10
CA MET A 119 2.98 2.83 3.01
C MET A 119 3.98 3.85 3.54
N GLY A 120 5.23 3.73 3.12
CA GLY A 120 6.26 4.73 3.38
C GLY A 120 6.15 5.86 2.37
N MET A 121 6.10 7.10 2.86
CA MET A 121 6.08 8.32 2.02
C MET A 121 6.79 9.50 2.69
N MET A 122 7.90 9.24 3.39
CA MET A 122 8.58 10.26 4.21
C MET A 122 9.01 11.50 3.44
N ASP A 123 9.55 11.34 2.22
CA ASP A 123 9.99 12.49 1.41
C ASP A 123 8.81 13.40 1.02
N LEU A 124 7.64 12.82 0.74
CA LEU A 124 6.41 13.57 0.46
C LEU A 124 5.93 14.30 1.72
N VAL A 125 5.89 13.59 2.85
CA VAL A 125 5.46 14.14 4.15
C VAL A 125 6.31 15.35 4.54
N GLN A 126 7.63 15.25 4.38
CA GLN A 126 8.55 16.37 4.61
C GLN A 126 8.33 17.51 3.62
N SER A 127 8.24 17.19 2.32
CA SER A 127 8.05 18.20 1.26
C SER A 127 6.76 19.01 1.43
N ARG A 128 5.70 18.41 1.97
CA ARG A 128 4.39 19.05 2.17
C ARG A 128 4.17 19.55 3.59
N GLY A 129 5.14 19.40 4.50
CA GLY A 129 4.96 19.77 5.90
C GLY A 129 3.72 19.12 6.53
N ILE A 130 3.49 17.85 6.20
CA ILE A 130 2.30 17.12 6.67
C ILE A 130 2.38 17.00 8.19
N SER A 131 1.27 17.34 8.85
CA SER A 131 1.20 17.43 10.30
C SER A 131 0.17 16.48 10.88
N PRO A 132 0.26 16.15 12.18
CA PRO A 132 -0.77 15.34 12.83
C PRO A 132 -2.15 15.98 12.65
N LEU A 133 -3.17 15.14 12.43
CA LEU A 133 -4.56 15.49 12.15
C LEU A 133 -4.86 16.05 10.75
N ASP A 134 -3.85 16.25 9.89
CA ASP A 134 -4.07 16.49 8.47
C ASP A 134 -4.83 15.31 7.84
N GLU A 135 -5.81 15.59 6.99
CA GLU A 135 -6.54 14.59 6.23
C GLU A 135 -5.94 14.43 4.85
N ILE A 136 -5.61 13.19 4.49
CA ILE A 136 -5.04 12.85 3.19
C ILE A 136 -5.97 11.89 2.43
N GLY A 137 -5.84 11.92 1.11
CA GLY A 137 -6.46 11.00 0.17
C GLY A 137 -5.38 10.25 -0.59
N ILE A 138 -5.54 8.94 -0.72
CA ILE A 138 -4.66 8.06 -1.49
C ILE A 138 -5.52 7.14 -2.37
N TYR A 139 -5.06 6.87 -3.58
CA TYR A 139 -5.55 5.75 -4.38
C TYR A 139 -4.44 5.18 -5.27
N TRP A 140 -4.62 3.97 -5.77
CA TRP A 140 -3.74 3.38 -6.78
C TRP A 140 -4.26 3.70 -8.19
N ASP A 141 -3.44 4.38 -9.00
CA ASP A 141 -3.78 4.63 -10.40
C ASP A 141 -3.15 3.56 -11.30
N VAL A 142 -4.02 2.82 -12.00
CA VAL A 142 -3.61 1.70 -12.87
C VAL A 142 -2.80 2.18 -14.07
N ARG A 143 -3.06 3.39 -14.58
CA ARG A 143 -2.43 3.91 -15.80
C ARG A 143 -0.98 4.31 -15.56
N SER A 144 -0.70 4.97 -14.45
CA SER A 144 0.63 5.38 -14.05
C SER A 144 1.37 4.32 -13.23
N SER A 145 0.68 3.25 -12.81
CA SER A 145 1.20 2.20 -11.93
C SER A 145 1.86 2.80 -10.68
N ALA A 146 1.19 3.77 -10.08
CA ALA A 146 1.68 4.55 -8.95
C ALA A 146 0.53 4.90 -8.00
N PHE A 147 0.88 5.21 -6.76
CA PHE A 147 -0.06 5.82 -5.84
C PHE A 147 -0.27 7.29 -6.20
N HIS A 148 -1.51 7.75 -6.16
CA HIS A 148 -1.84 9.17 -6.21
C HIS A 148 -2.20 9.63 -4.81
N PHE A 149 -1.65 10.78 -4.42
CA PHE A 149 -1.79 11.40 -3.12
C PHE A 149 -2.41 12.78 -3.28
N LYS A 150 -3.26 13.19 -2.34
CA LYS A 150 -3.67 14.58 -2.16
C LYS A 150 -3.85 14.89 -0.68
N LEU A 151 -3.33 16.03 -0.24
CA LEU A 151 -3.72 16.59 1.04
C LEU A 151 -5.14 17.20 0.89
N LEU A 152 -6.11 16.65 1.61
CA LEU A 152 -7.53 17.02 1.51
C LEU A 152 -7.90 18.16 2.44
N SER A 153 -7.38 18.15 3.67
CA SER A 153 -7.57 19.24 4.62
C SER A 153 -6.39 19.34 5.58
N ARG A 154 -6.06 20.58 5.96
CA ARG A 154 -5.10 20.86 7.02
C ARG A 154 -5.78 20.79 8.37
N ASN A 155 -5.03 20.40 9.38
CA ASN A 155 -5.42 20.63 10.77
C ASN A 155 -5.77 22.11 10.95
N SER A 156 -6.97 22.39 11.45
CA SER A 156 -7.51 23.73 11.67
C SER A 156 -6.62 24.64 12.53
N ASN A 157 -5.70 24.06 13.30
CA ASN A 157 -4.74 24.81 14.11
C ASN A 157 -3.54 25.38 13.32
N GLN A 158 -3.32 24.96 12.06
CA GLN A 158 -2.27 25.51 11.18
C GLN A 158 -2.78 26.55 10.17
N ALA A 159 -4.10 26.70 10.01
CA ALA A 159 -4.66 27.68 9.08
C ALA A 159 -4.57 29.14 9.59
N ASN A 160 -4.14 29.34 10.84
CA ASN A 160 -4.11 30.64 11.53
C ASN A 160 -2.69 31.05 12.01
N SER A 161 -1.64 30.40 11.51
CA SER A 161 -0.23 30.66 11.89
C SER A 161 0.59 31.15 10.72
#